data_AF-W0EC28-F1
#
_entry.id   AF-W0EC28-F1
#
_cell.length_a   1.000
_cell.length_b   1.000
_cell.length_c   1.000
_cell.angle_alpha   90.00
_cell.angle_beta   90.00
_cell.angle_gamma   90.00
#
_symmetry.space_group_name_H-M   'P 1'
#
loop_
_entity.id
_entity.type
_entity.pdbx_description
1 polymer ?
#
loop_
_entity_poly.entity_id
_entity_poly.type
_entity_poly.pdbx_seq_one_letter_code
_entity_poly.pdbx_strand_id
1 'polypeptide(L)' 'MLAMTQEHNSTSLRKTIRFQVGDRVMTSNCRLGTVVRVDKDEFGEYIVVRLDILAGEFAYEYGDLEKL' A
#
# COMPACT_ATOMS: atom_id res chain seq x y z
N MET A 1 33.99 5.32 -12.79
CA MET A 1 32.84 6.19 -12.47
C MET A 1 31.73 5.85 -13.45
N LEU A 2 30.70 5.11 -13.03
CA LEU A 2 29.51 4.90 -13.84
C LEU A 2 28.36 5.69 -13.20
N ALA A 3 27.96 6.76 -13.88
CA ALA A 3 26.68 7.41 -13.69
C ALA A 3 25.77 6.96 -14.84
N MET A 4 24.66 6.29 -14.51
CA MET A 4 23.47 6.10 -15.34
C MET A 4 22.29 5.97 -14.37
N THR A 5 21.63 7.08 -14.03
CA THR A 5 20.33 7.53 -14.58
C THR A 5 19.15 6.61 -14.23
N GLN A 6 18.33 7.03 -13.27
CA GLN A 6 16.93 7.38 -13.56
C GLN A 6 16.32 8.09 -12.35
N GLU A 7 16.05 9.38 -12.52
CA GLU A 7 15.24 10.17 -11.60
C GLU A 7 13.81 9.62 -11.66
N HIS A 8 13.39 8.88 -10.64
CA HIS A 8 11.98 8.54 -10.44
C HIS A 8 11.24 9.78 -9.96
N ASN A 9 11.09 10.78 -10.83
CA ASN A 9 10.07 11.80 -10.70
C ASN A 9 8.71 11.18 -11.06
N SER A 10 8.23 10.27 -10.23
CA SER A 10 6.80 9.95 -10.17
C SER A 10 6.18 10.90 -9.14
N THR A 11 6.07 12.16 -9.53
CA THR A 11 5.02 13.05 -9.00
C THR A 11 3.67 12.53 -9.48
N SER A 12 3.35 11.28 -9.15
CA SER A 12 1.99 10.81 -9.14
C SER A 12 1.28 11.75 -8.20
N LEU A 13 0.30 12.48 -8.73
CA LEU A 13 -0.75 13.10 -7.96
C LEU A 13 -1.32 12.01 -7.05
N ARG A 14 -0.69 11.79 -5.89
CA ARG A 14 -1.20 10.97 -4.82
C ARG A 14 -2.40 11.78 -4.34
N LYS A 15 -3.51 11.64 -5.07
CA LYS A 15 -4.85 11.77 -4.49
C LYS A 15 -4.69 11.09 -3.15
N THR A 16 -5.00 11.82 -2.10
CA THR A 16 -4.93 11.34 -0.73
C THR A 16 -6.00 10.25 -0.62
N ILE A 17 -5.71 9.08 -1.19
CA ILE A 17 -6.59 7.92 -1.20
C ILE A 17 -6.56 7.45 0.23
N ARG A 18 -7.58 7.84 0.98
CA ARG A 18 -7.82 7.32 2.31
C ARG A 18 -8.35 5.91 2.14
N PHE A 19 -7.58 4.92 2.58
CA PHE A 19 -8.05 3.56 2.69
C PHE A 19 -9.11 3.49 3.78
N GLN A 20 -10.13 2.66 3.55
CA GLN A 20 -11.18 2.37 4.50
C GLN A 20 -11.35 0.86 4.64
N VAL A 21 -11.81 0.41 5.80
CA VAL A 21 -12.12 -1.00 6.03
C VAL A 21 -13.15 -1.47 4.99
N GLY A 22 -12.88 -2.59 4.33
CA GLY A 22 -13.66 -3.13 3.23
C GLY A 22 -13.14 -2.75 1.84
N ASP A 23 -12.24 -1.77 1.73
CA ASP A 23 -11.62 -1.43 0.45
C ASP A 23 -10.86 -2.61 -0.14
N ARG A 24 -10.96 -2.74 -1.46
CA ARG A 24 -10.20 -3.73 -2.20
C ARG A 24 -8.90 -3.12 -2.68
N VAL A 25 -7.80 -3.81 -2.40
CA VAL A 25 -6.45 -3.31 -2.66
C VAL A 25 -5.60 -4.36 -3.36
N MET A 26 -4.63 -3.88 -4.11
CA MET A 26 -3.55 -4.67 -4.68
C MET A 26 -2.23 -4.24 -4.04
N THR A 27 -1.44 -5.21 -3.58
CA THR A 27 -0.09 -4.98 -3.07
C THR A 27 0.92 -4.85 -4.21
N SER A 28 2.09 -4.27 -3.96
CA SER A 28 3.19 -4.13 -4.94
C SER A 28 3.65 -5.43 -5.61
N ASN A 29 3.38 -6.60 -5.00
CA ASN A 29 3.65 -7.92 -5.58
C ASN A 29 2.43 -8.55 -6.28
N CYS A 30 1.49 -7.73 -6.73
CA CYS A 30 0.28 -8.10 -7.46
C CYS A 30 -0.64 -9.07 -6.69
N ARG A 31 -0.64 -9.01 -5.35
CA ARG A 31 -1.57 -9.81 -4.54
C ARG A 31 -2.77 -8.95 -4.18
N LEU A 32 -3.95 -9.56 -4.28
CA LEU A 32 -5.19 -8.92 -3.91
C LEU A 32 -5.46 -9.12 -2.42
N GLY A 33 -5.94 -8.07 -1.76
CA GLY A 33 -6.44 -8.15 -0.40
C GLY A 33 -7.57 -7.16 -0.09
N THR A 34 -8.20 -7.34 1.06
CA THR A 34 -9.19 -6.40 1.61
C THR A 34 -8.59 -5.71 2.82
N VAL A 35 -8.77 -4.39 2.90
CA VAL A 35 -8.41 -3.62 4.10
C VAL A 35 -9.32 -4.07 5.25
N VAL A 36 -8.73 -4.59 6.31
CA VAL A 36 -9.46 -5.02 7.52
C VAL A 36 -9.32 -4.04 8.67
N ARG A 37 -8.24 -3.25 8.67
CA ARG A 37 -8.00 -2.21 9.68
C ARG A 37 -7.10 -1.12 9.10
N VAL A 38 -7.34 0.11 9.52
CA VAL A 38 -6.43 1.25 9.31
C VAL A 38 -6.08 1.75 10.70
N ASP A 39 -4.80 1.85 11.00
CA ASP A 39 -4.30 2.18 12.33
C ASP A 39 -3.11 3.15 12.21
N LYS A 40 -2.66 3.69 13.35
CA LYS A 40 -1.58 4.67 13.40
C LYS A 40 -0.71 4.44 14.62
N ASP A 41 0.60 4.43 14.38
CA ASP A 41 1.61 4.41 15.43
C ASP A 41 2.50 5.67 15.40
N GLU A 42 3.61 5.63 16.14
CA GLU A 42 4.58 6.72 16.25
C GLU A 42 5.30 7.07 14.93
N PHE A 43 5.37 6.13 13.98
CA PHE A 43 6.01 6.25 12.66
C PHE A 43 5.03 6.68 11.56
N GLY A 44 3.73 6.47 11.75
CA GLY A 44 2.73 6.88 10.76
C GLY A 44 1.48 6.01 10.76
N GLU A 45 0.64 6.24 9.74
CA GLU A 45 -0.54 5.41 9.50
C GLU A 45 -0.14 4.17 8.67
N TYR A 46 -0.63 3.01 9.09
CA TYR A 46 -0.46 1.75 8.37
C TYR A 46 -1.80 1.08 8.11
N ILE A 47 -1.85 0.28 7.05
CA ILE A 47 -3.04 -0.41 6.58
C ILE A 47 -2.85 -1.90 6.80
N VAL A 48 -3.77 -2.51 7.52
CA VAL A 48 -3.81 -3.96 7.68
C VAL A 48 -4.72 -4.54 6.60
N VAL A 49 -4.16 -5.45 5.82
CA VAL A 49 -4.83 -6.08 4.69
C VAL A 49 -4.88 -7.59 4.92
N ARG A 50 -6.06 -8.17 4.72
CA ARG A 50 -6.22 -9.62 4.60
C ARG A 50 -6.08 -10.00 3.13
N LEU A 51 -5.04 -10.77 2.82
CA LEU A 51 -4.79 -11.25 1.46
C LEU A 51 -5.72 -12.42 1.12
N ASP A 52 -6.13 -12.53 -0.14
CA ASP A 52 -7.01 -13.63 -0.56
C ASP A 52 -6.28 -14.98 -0.62
N ILE A 53 -5.01 -14.93 -1.04
CA ILE A 53 -4.21 -16.12 -1.31
C ILE A 53 -3.45 -16.64 -0.09
N LEU A 54 -3.34 -15.83 0.98
CA LEU A 54 -2.60 -16.19 2.19
C LEU A 54 -3.54 -16.09 3.39
N ALA A 55 -3.51 -17.12 4.25
CA ALA A 55 -4.16 -17.04 5.54
C ALA A 55 -3.40 -16.05 6.43
N GLY A 56 -4.03 -14.93 6.77
CA GLY A 56 -3.47 -13.95 7.70
C GLY A 56 -3.81 -12.50 7.36
N GLU A 57 -3.39 -11.63 8.26
CA GLU A 57 -3.50 -10.18 8.17
C GLU A 57 -2.09 -9.59 8.17
N PHE A 58 -1.82 -8.67 7.25
CA PHE A 58 -0.49 -8.12 7.04
C PHE A 58 -0.56 -6.59 7.03
N ALA A 59 0.36 -5.94 7.72
CA ALA A 59 0.46 -4.49 7.76
C ALA A 59 1.28 -3.98 6.56
N TYR A 60 0.80 -2.91 5.94
CA TYR A 60 1.39 -2.26 4.77
C TYR A 60 1.40 -0.74 4.96
N GLU A 61 2.36 -0.08 4.34
CA GLU A 61 2.36 1.37 4.24
C GLU A 61 1.46 1.84 3.08
N TYR A 62 1.04 3.11 3.12
CA TYR A 62 0.21 3.70 2.06
C TYR A 62 0.85 3.63 0.66
N GLY A 63 2.18 3.55 0.58
CA GLY A 63 2.91 3.47 -0.69
C GLY A 63 2.92 2.08 -1.32
N ASP A 64 2.61 1.03 -0.56
CA ASP A 64 2.68 -0.36 -1.00
C ASP A 64 1.35 -0.92 -1.51
N LEU A 65 0.30 -0.10 -1.43
CA LEU A 65 -1.07 -0.48 -1.78
C LEU A 65 -1.61 0.42 -2.89
N GLU A 66 -2.26 -0.22 -3.85
CA GLU A 66 -3.09 0.44 -4.85
C GLU A 66 -4.55 0.09 -4.59
N LYS A 67 -5.41 1.11 -4.50
CA LYS A 67 -6.86 0.92 -4.34
C LYS A 67 -7.48 0.58 -5.71
N LEU A 68 -8.33 -0.45 -5.72
CA LEU A 68 -9.07 -0.90 -6.90
C LEU A 68 -10.44 -0.23 -7.02
#